data_AF-A0A523DV92-F1
#
_entry.id   AF-A0A523DV92-F1
#
_cell.length_a   1.000
_cell.length_b   1.000
_cell.length_c   1.000
_cell.angle_alpha   90.00
_cell.angle_beta   90.00
_cell.angle_gamma   90.00
#
_symmetry.space_group_name_H-M   'P 1'
#
loop_
_entity.id
_entity.type
_entity.pdbx_description
1 polymer ?
#
loop_
_entity_poly.entity_id
_entity_poly.type
_entity_poly.pdbx_seq_one_letter_code
_entity_poly.pdbx_strand_id
1 'polypeptide(L)'
;MTPMRRPNRWAMWLVFFAWTTLASSGERGQRETARAKALIETEDFASALEVLGEVLDEEPDDGEALRLLAPLLMALGRDEEALEAYDRLAIQSPEDTNVAIPVGILLARKGQFQRSLETLNAVLEREEDSFEAHHYLGTVYSAMGEGEKALKHLDRAIALEPDHGLSLYEKAMLYSKQEKLDEALDHLQAAREKLPENGLVRFRIGEIYVYENDFEGAERELREALRLDRSLNQARAQLGVVFYQGRRFPEAAEVLLEAVRFQPDDAESHHLLARTYVALERAEKAREHFERALRLDPLLTNAYLNYGNFLRRQGEAERGGELLRRFQELTESDKAIASLERLQAFDPDNEETKRELMKRLLSDGRVALAYRYAEQFLAAKPEEVQSHVNLAMVHLRMGRFAEARTILEAALELDASSAALYGLLGDAHLGLESSAAAVRSYERAAELEATSVWLYKLGAVHMRRGNRSKAAASFEQAIHNEAGNALPYNALAVLRLDDGDLARGIELLERAIELDPLYVTAHRNLGEAYLRAGRESEGEKELALAEELEPLTL
;
A
#
# COMPACT_ATOMS: atom_id res chain seq x y z
N MET A 1 -1.98 6.95 -29.14
CA MET A 1 -3.27 7.63 -29.02
C MET A 1 -4.11 6.88 -27.99
N THR A 2 -3.89 7.19 -26.72
CA THR A 2 -4.76 6.79 -25.61
C THR A 2 -6.06 7.58 -25.74
N PRO A 3 -7.25 6.95 -25.58
CA PRO A 3 -8.50 7.70 -25.63
C PRO A 3 -8.54 8.67 -24.44
N MET A 4 -8.73 9.96 -24.73
CA MET A 4 -9.00 10.98 -23.71
C MET A 4 -10.16 10.49 -22.84
N ARG A 5 -9.92 10.33 -21.53
CA ARG A 5 -10.99 10.06 -20.56
C ARG A 5 -11.95 11.25 -20.62
N ARG A 6 -13.23 10.98 -20.89
CA ARG A 6 -14.26 12.02 -20.78
C ARG A 6 -14.30 12.51 -19.32
N PRO A 7 -14.20 13.81 -19.06
CA PRO A 7 -14.30 14.35 -17.70
C PRO A 7 -15.68 14.01 -17.11
N ASN A 8 -15.70 13.76 -15.80
CA ASN A 8 -16.93 13.47 -15.06
C ASN A 8 -17.83 14.73 -15.06
N ARG A 9 -19.16 14.61 -15.16
CA ARG A 9 -20.08 15.76 -15.34
C ARG A 9 -19.98 16.82 -14.22
N TRP A 10 -19.47 16.45 -13.06
CA TRP A 10 -19.17 17.34 -11.93
C TRP A 10 -17.94 18.23 -12.16
N ALA A 11 -16.92 17.73 -12.86
CA ALA A 11 -15.74 18.53 -13.23
C ALA A 11 -16.08 19.64 -14.24
N MET A 12 -17.19 19.49 -14.97
CA MET A 12 -17.69 20.53 -15.87
C MET A 12 -18.31 21.72 -15.12
N TRP A 13 -18.80 21.55 -13.89
CA TRP A 13 -19.37 22.66 -13.11
C TRP A 13 -18.32 23.75 -12.76
N LEU A 14 -17.05 23.35 -12.55
CA LEU A 14 -15.93 24.28 -12.29
C LEU A 14 -15.58 25.16 -13.52
N VAL A 15 -15.91 24.71 -14.73
CA VAL A 15 -15.68 25.47 -15.97
C VAL A 15 -16.74 26.58 -16.15
N PHE A 16 -17.90 26.47 -15.49
CA PHE A 16 -19.05 27.33 -15.75
C PHE A 16 -19.14 28.60 -14.87
N PHE A 17 -18.42 28.70 -13.75
CA PHE A 17 -18.68 29.76 -12.74
C PHE A 17 -17.78 31.01 -12.78
N ALA A 18 -16.78 31.10 -13.66
CA ALA A 18 -15.86 32.25 -13.70
C ALA A 18 -16.19 33.25 -14.83
N TRP A 19 -17.22 34.10 -14.68
CA TRP A 19 -17.58 35.09 -15.71
C TRP A 19 -17.94 36.47 -15.14
N THR A 20 -16.95 37.38 -15.00
CA THR A 20 -17.14 38.84 -15.10
C THR A 20 -15.87 39.56 -15.60
N THR A 21 -16.08 40.57 -16.46
CA THR A 21 -15.18 41.40 -17.34
C THR A 21 -14.01 42.15 -16.65
N LEU A 22 -12.90 42.64 -17.27
CA LEU A 22 -12.60 43.19 -18.64
C LEU A 22 -11.07 43.36 -18.92
N ALA A 23 -10.66 43.26 -20.21
CA ALA A 23 -9.51 43.84 -20.96
C ALA A 23 -8.04 43.41 -20.67
N SER A 24 -7.13 43.18 -21.64
CA SER A 24 -7.12 43.38 -23.11
C SER A 24 -6.10 42.46 -23.80
N SER A 25 -6.53 41.64 -24.77
CA SER A 25 -5.64 40.99 -25.75
C SER A 25 -5.94 41.52 -27.16
N GLY A 26 -4.99 41.38 -28.09
CA GLY A 26 -5.16 41.83 -29.48
C GLY A 26 -6.41 41.24 -30.16
N GLU A 27 -6.91 41.85 -31.25
CA GLU A 27 -8.12 41.38 -31.97
C GLU A 27 -8.08 39.89 -32.33
N ARG A 28 -6.89 39.30 -32.49
CA ARG A 28 -6.70 37.87 -32.74
C ARG A 28 -6.85 37.04 -31.47
N GLY A 29 -6.20 37.43 -30.36
CA GLY A 29 -6.31 36.74 -29.07
C GLY A 29 -7.77 36.65 -28.59
N GLN A 30 -8.54 37.73 -28.71
CA GLN A 30 -9.97 37.73 -28.38
C GLN A 30 -10.82 36.81 -29.26
N ARG A 31 -10.46 36.66 -30.55
CA ARG A 31 -11.17 35.75 -31.46
C ARG A 31 -10.84 34.29 -31.13
N GLU A 32 -9.58 33.99 -30.85
CA GLU A 32 -9.14 32.63 -30.54
C GLU A 32 -9.61 32.18 -29.14
N THR A 33 -9.66 33.05 -28.12
CA THR A 33 -10.27 32.71 -26.81
C THR A 33 -11.77 32.47 -26.93
N ALA A 34 -12.49 33.27 -27.73
CA ALA A 34 -13.91 33.03 -28.04
C ALA A 34 -14.12 31.70 -28.79
N ARG A 35 -13.21 31.35 -29.70
CA ARG A 35 -13.22 30.06 -30.40
C ARG A 35 -12.94 28.90 -29.44
N ALA A 36 -11.93 29.02 -28.59
CA ALA A 36 -11.62 28.02 -27.56
C ALA A 36 -12.82 27.78 -26.65
N LYS A 37 -13.52 28.85 -26.23
CA LYS A 37 -14.76 28.72 -25.46
C LYS A 37 -15.82 27.91 -26.19
N ALA A 38 -16.09 28.21 -27.45
CA ALA A 38 -17.06 27.45 -28.25
C ALA A 38 -16.66 25.97 -28.39
N LEU A 39 -15.36 25.68 -28.53
CA LEU A 39 -14.84 24.31 -28.59
C LEU A 39 -15.08 23.56 -27.27
N ILE A 40 -14.83 24.21 -26.13
CA ILE A 40 -15.14 23.67 -24.79
C ILE A 40 -16.63 23.35 -24.65
N GLU A 41 -17.51 24.24 -25.11
CA GLU A 41 -18.97 24.03 -25.09
C GLU A 41 -19.40 22.82 -25.95
N THR A 42 -18.67 22.54 -27.03
CA THR A 42 -18.88 21.37 -27.89
C THR A 42 -18.15 20.10 -27.44
N GLU A 43 -17.51 20.11 -26.27
CA GLU A 43 -16.66 19.04 -25.72
C GLU A 43 -15.44 18.66 -26.61
N ASP A 44 -15.04 19.53 -27.55
CA ASP A 44 -13.82 19.36 -28.34
C ASP A 44 -12.59 19.88 -27.58
N PHE A 45 -12.28 19.18 -26.49
CA PHE A 45 -11.22 19.59 -25.57
C PHE A 45 -9.83 19.57 -26.21
N ALA A 46 -9.60 18.69 -27.20
CA ALA A 46 -8.32 18.59 -27.89
C ALA A 46 -8.04 19.87 -28.68
N SER A 47 -9.01 20.31 -29.50
CA SER A 47 -8.86 21.55 -30.25
C SER A 47 -8.93 22.80 -29.37
N ALA A 48 -9.70 22.77 -28.27
CA ALA A 48 -9.69 23.86 -27.30
C ALA A 48 -8.30 24.07 -26.67
N LEU A 49 -7.63 22.98 -26.27
CA LEU A 49 -6.27 23.04 -25.72
C LEU A 49 -5.24 23.54 -26.73
N GLU A 50 -5.36 23.13 -28.00
CA GLU A 50 -4.48 23.59 -29.08
C GLU A 50 -4.62 25.09 -29.30
N VAL A 51 -5.85 25.58 -29.45
CA VAL A 51 -6.13 27.02 -29.65
C VAL A 51 -5.65 27.85 -28.46
N LEU A 52 -5.87 27.38 -27.22
CA LEU A 52 -5.39 28.07 -26.03
C LEU A 52 -3.85 28.06 -25.94
N GLY A 53 -3.21 26.96 -26.36
CA GLY A 53 -1.75 26.88 -26.47
C GLY A 53 -1.18 27.89 -27.45
N GLU A 54 -1.77 28.02 -28.66
CA GLU A 54 -1.36 29.02 -29.65
C GLU A 54 -1.46 30.46 -29.12
N VAL A 55 -2.52 30.78 -28.37
CA VAL A 55 -2.68 32.10 -27.73
C VAL A 55 -1.58 32.34 -26.70
N LEU A 56 -1.27 31.34 -25.86
CA LEU A 56 -0.27 31.45 -24.80
C LEU A 56 1.18 31.36 -25.31
N ASP A 57 1.41 30.83 -26.52
CA ASP A 57 2.71 30.90 -27.18
C ASP A 57 3.02 32.33 -27.66
N GLU A 58 2.00 33.08 -28.09
CA GLU A 58 2.13 34.49 -28.51
C GLU A 58 2.10 35.46 -27.32
N GLU A 59 1.15 35.27 -26.40
CA GLU A 59 0.96 36.08 -25.20
C GLU A 59 0.91 35.15 -23.98
N PRO A 60 2.06 34.80 -23.38
CA PRO A 60 2.11 33.85 -22.28
C PRO A 60 1.13 34.18 -21.17
N ASP A 61 1.09 35.43 -20.71
CA ASP A 61 0.30 35.80 -19.54
C ASP A 61 -1.09 36.34 -19.92
N ASP A 62 -1.66 35.92 -21.05
CA ASP A 62 -3.07 36.22 -21.40
C ASP A 62 -4.01 35.62 -20.34
N GLY A 63 -4.59 36.50 -19.51
CA GLY A 63 -5.44 36.10 -18.40
C GLY A 63 -6.75 35.42 -18.82
N GLU A 64 -7.28 35.73 -20.01
CA GLU A 64 -8.52 35.12 -20.50
C GLU A 64 -8.26 33.69 -20.98
N ALA A 65 -7.18 33.48 -21.73
CA ALA A 65 -6.73 32.16 -22.14
C ALA A 65 -6.38 31.29 -20.93
N LEU A 66 -5.67 31.84 -19.93
CA LEU A 66 -5.38 31.12 -18.69
C LEU A 66 -6.64 30.74 -17.91
N ARG A 67 -7.65 31.62 -17.83
CA ARG A 67 -8.95 31.35 -17.18
C ARG A 67 -9.75 30.25 -17.87
N LEU A 68 -9.59 30.07 -19.18
CA LEU A 68 -10.18 28.95 -19.91
C LEU A 68 -9.34 27.68 -19.79
N LEU A 69 -8.02 27.80 -19.77
CA LEU A 69 -7.09 26.68 -19.77
C LEU A 69 -7.04 25.97 -18.40
N ALA A 70 -6.89 26.71 -17.30
CA ALA A 70 -6.63 26.11 -15.99
C ALA A 70 -7.76 25.17 -15.50
N PRO A 71 -9.05 25.55 -15.58
CA PRO A 71 -10.16 24.65 -15.22
C PRO A 71 -10.27 23.45 -16.18
N LEU A 72 -9.99 23.66 -17.47
CA LEU A 72 -10.01 22.59 -18.46
C LEU A 72 -8.94 21.54 -18.18
N LEU A 73 -7.71 21.97 -17.89
CA LEU A 73 -6.61 21.08 -17.50
C LEU A 73 -6.96 20.31 -16.21
N MET A 74 -7.50 21.00 -15.21
CA MET A 74 -7.94 20.37 -13.96
C MET A 74 -9.06 19.33 -14.18
N ALA A 75 -10.02 19.61 -15.08
CA ALA A 75 -11.09 18.67 -15.43
C ALA A 75 -10.56 17.43 -16.17
N LEU A 76 -9.50 17.60 -16.97
CA LEU A 76 -8.82 16.51 -17.67
C LEU A 76 -7.83 15.73 -16.77
N GLY A 77 -7.66 16.14 -15.50
CA GLY A 77 -6.74 15.52 -14.55
C GLY A 77 -5.26 15.87 -14.80
N ARG A 78 -4.98 16.92 -15.57
CA ARG A 78 -3.63 17.46 -15.81
C ARG A 78 -3.28 18.45 -14.70
N ASP A 79 -3.26 17.95 -13.45
CA ASP A 79 -3.21 18.77 -12.23
C ASP A 79 -1.93 19.61 -12.09
N GLU A 80 -0.80 19.16 -12.64
CA GLU A 80 0.46 19.92 -12.67
C GLU A 80 0.36 21.15 -13.55
N GLU A 81 -0.07 20.96 -14.80
CA GLU A 81 -0.22 22.05 -15.77
C GLU A 81 -1.35 23.01 -15.37
N ALA A 82 -2.42 22.47 -14.76
CA ALA A 82 -3.49 23.30 -14.20
C ALA A 82 -2.97 24.20 -13.08
N LEU A 83 -2.14 23.66 -12.18
CA LEU A 83 -1.57 24.44 -11.08
C LEU A 83 -0.63 25.53 -11.60
N GLU A 84 0.19 25.24 -12.61
CA GLU A 84 1.03 26.26 -13.27
C GLU A 84 0.19 27.38 -13.89
N ALA A 85 -0.89 27.04 -14.58
CA ALA A 85 -1.80 28.03 -15.16
C ALA A 85 -2.49 28.88 -14.07
N TYR A 86 -2.91 28.26 -12.96
CA TYR A 86 -3.48 28.99 -11.82
C TYR A 86 -2.47 29.84 -11.06
N ASP A 87 -1.22 29.39 -10.90
CA ASP A 87 -0.15 30.19 -10.27
C ASP A 87 0.10 31.48 -11.05
N ARG A 88 0.06 31.39 -12.38
CA ARG A 88 0.18 32.56 -13.27
C ARG A 88 -1.02 33.50 -13.13
N LEU A 89 -2.23 32.98 -13.02
CA LEU A 89 -3.43 33.78 -12.72
C LEU A 89 -3.34 34.44 -11.34
N ALA A 90 -2.84 33.73 -10.33
CA ALA A 90 -2.70 34.23 -8.98
C ALA A 90 -1.68 35.37 -8.88
N ILE A 91 -0.62 35.35 -9.70
CA ILE A 91 0.33 36.49 -9.81
C ILE A 91 -0.38 37.73 -10.37
N GLN A 92 -1.26 37.56 -11.36
CA GLN A 92 -1.98 38.68 -11.99
C GLN A 92 -3.10 39.22 -11.10
N SER A 93 -3.74 38.37 -10.31
CA SER A 93 -4.87 38.72 -9.44
C SER A 93 -4.76 38.00 -8.08
N PRO A 94 -3.85 38.45 -7.19
CA PRO A 94 -3.60 37.78 -5.90
C PRO A 94 -4.81 37.74 -4.95
N GLU A 95 -5.79 38.58 -5.21
CA GLU A 95 -7.00 38.75 -4.40
C GLU A 95 -8.21 37.97 -4.95
N ASP A 96 -8.07 37.30 -6.11
CA ASP A 96 -9.18 36.60 -6.77
C ASP A 96 -9.43 35.24 -6.11
N THR A 97 -10.50 35.16 -5.31
CA THR A 97 -10.94 33.95 -4.61
C THR A 97 -11.31 32.83 -5.58
N ASN A 98 -11.76 33.15 -6.81
CA ASN A 98 -12.07 32.16 -7.84
C ASN A 98 -10.82 31.44 -8.39
N VAL A 99 -9.63 32.02 -8.18
CA VAL A 99 -8.34 31.39 -8.50
C VAL A 99 -7.82 30.62 -7.27
N ALA A 100 -7.93 31.21 -6.08
CA ALA A 100 -7.42 30.63 -4.84
C ALA A 100 -8.10 29.29 -4.48
N ILE A 101 -9.42 29.15 -4.68
CA ILE A 101 -10.14 27.91 -4.35
C ILE A 101 -9.62 26.71 -5.19
N PRO A 102 -9.59 26.76 -6.54
CA PRO A 102 -8.99 25.69 -7.35
C PRO A 102 -7.54 25.35 -6.98
N VAL A 103 -6.71 26.35 -6.66
CA VAL A 103 -5.34 26.14 -6.15
C VAL A 103 -5.36 25.33 -4.85
N GLY A 104 -6.22 25.71 -3.89
CA GLY A 104 -6.42 24.97 -2.65
C GLY A 104 -6.79 23.50 -2.90
N ILE A 105 -7.68 23.23 -3.86
CA ILE A 105 -8.09 21.86 -4.22
C ILE A 105 -6.92 21.07 -4.83
N LEU A 106 -6.19 21.66 -5.77
CA LEU A 106 -5.04 21.01 -6.43
C LEU A 106 -3.91 20.69 -5.44
N LEU A 107 -3.63 21.61 -4.52
CA LEU A 107 -2.68 21.40 -3.43
C LEU A 107 -3.12 20.23 -2.53
N ALA A 108 -4.42 20.14 -2.21
CA ALA A 108 -4.96 19.03 -1.43
C ALA A 108 -4.82 17.68 -2.15
N ARG A 109 -5.12 17.63 -3.46
CA ARG A 109 -4.93 16.42 -4.30
C ARG A 109 -3.48 15.94 -4.33
N LYS A 110 -2.53 16.88 -4.29
CA LYS A 110 -1.08 16.60 -4.19
C LYS A 110 -0.60 16.25 -2.77
N GLY A 111 -1.50 16.18 -1.79
CA GLY A 111 -1.16 15.91 -0.39
C GLY A 111 -0.47 17.08 0.33
N GLN A 112 -0.42 18.26 -0.28
CA GLN A 112 0.15 19.47 0.32
C GLN A 112 -0.89 20.17 1.20
N PHE A 113 -1.36 19.46 2.22
CA PHE A 113 -2.51 19.87 3.04
C PHE A 113 -2.30 21.21 3.73
N GLN A 114 -1.11 21.47 4.27
CA GLN A 114 -0.83 22.73 4.97
C GLN A 114 -0.95 23.95 4.05
N ARG A 115 -0.39 23.86 2.83
CA ARG A 115 -0.50 24.93 1.82
C ARG A 115 -1.95 25.10 1.35
N SER A 116 -2.69 24.00 1.18
CA SER A 116 -4.11 24.03 0.85
C SER A 116 -4.93 24.77 1.93
N LEU A 117 -4.70 24.46 3.22
CA LEU A 117 -5.33 25.14 4.34
C LEU A 117 -5.01 26.64 4.35
N GLU A 118 -3.74 27.02 4.13
CA GLU A 118 -3.34 28.43 4.05
C GLU A 118 -4.07 29.16 2.91
N THR A 119 -4.10 28.58 1.72
CA THR A 119 -4.80 29.15 0.56
C THR A 119 -6.31 29.28 0.79
N LEU A 120 -6.96 28.25 1.32
CA LEU A 120 -8.42 28.26 1.56
C LEU A 120 -8.82 29.15 2.74
N ASN A 121 -7.99 29.27 3.79
CA ASN A 121 -8.26 30.22 4.87
C ASN A 121 -8.09 31.67 4.41
N ALA A 122 -7.15 31.94 3.51
CA ALA A 122 -7.02 33.28 2.91
C ALA A 122 -8.27 33.68 2.09
N VAL A 123 -9.01 32.72 1.55
CA VAL A 123 -10.34 32.96 0.96
C VAL A 123 -11.33 33.37 2.05
N LEU A 124 -11.40 32.64 3.16
CA LEU A 124 -12.31 32.96 4.27
C LEU A 124 -12.00 34.30 4.97
N GLU A 125 -10.76 34.76 4.95
CA GLU A 125 -10.39 36.11 5.45
C GLU A 125 -11.05 37.23 4.63
N ARG A 126 -11.38 36.96 3.37
CA ARG A 126 -12.01 37.91 2.43
C ARG A 126 -13.51 37.70 2.33
N GLU A 127 -13.90 36.44 2.23
CA GLU A 127 -15.26 35.96 2.05
C GLU A 127 -15.59 34.96 3.16
N GLU A 128 -15.94 35.49 4.34
CA GLU A 128 -16.25 34.67 5.53
C GLU A 128 -17.33 33.61 5.25
N ASP A 129 -18.27 33.93 4.35
CA ASP A 129 -19.41 33.08 4.00
C ASP A 129 -19.23 32.36 2.65
N SER A 130 -17.98 32.11 2.22
CA SER A 130 -17.69 31.27 1.05
C SER A 130 -18.02 29.81 1.34
N PHE A 131 -19.11 29.32 0.76
CA PHE A 131 -19.56 27.94 0.91
C PHE A 131 -18.49 26.95 0.39
N GLU A 132 -17.87 27.23 -0.76
CA GLU A 132 -16.86 26.38 -1.39
C GLU A 132 -15.61 26.28 -0.52
N ALA A 133 -15.12 27.40 0.02
CA ALA A 133 -13.96 27.40 0.90
C ALA A 133 -14.25 26.56 2.17
N HIS A 134 -15.43 26.71 2.77
CA HIS A 134 -15.86 25.86 3.87
C HIS A 134 -15.97 24.38 3.46
N HIS A 135 -16.55 24.05 2.31
CA HIS A 135 -16.63 22.68 1.82
C HIS A 135 -15.24 22.05 1.69
N TYR A 136 -14.31 22.71 1.01
CA TYR A 136 -12.97 22.17 0.76
C TYR A 136 -12.06 22.16 1.98
N LEU A 137 -12.20 23.11 2.91
CA LEU A 137 -11.53 23.01 4.22
C LEU A 137 -12.04 21.79 4.99
N GLY A 138 -13.35 21.51 4.92
CA GLY A 138 -13.95 20.30 5.46
C GLY A 138 -13.31 19.02 4.93
N THR A 139 -13.17 18.91 3.60
CA THR A 139 -12.56 17.74 2.97
C THR A 139 -11.06 17.60 3.28
N VAL A 140 -10.32 18.72 3.31
CA VAL A 140 -8.89 18.73 3.67
C VAL A 140 -8.68 18.29 5.11
N TYR A 141 -9.42 18.84 6.07
CA TYR A 141 -9.35 18.39 7.46
C TYR A 141 -9.77 16.92 7.61
N SER A 142 -10.77 16.45 6.84
CA SER A 142 -11.13 15.03 6.83
C SER A 142 -9.98 14.15 6.33
N ALA A 143 -9.23 14.58 5.31
CA ALA A 143 -8.08 13.85 4.79
C ALA A 143 -6.91 13.79 5.79
N MET A 144 -6.77 14.83 6.63
CA MET A 144 -5.79 14.90 7.72
C MET A 144 -6.20 14.11 8.98
N GLY A 145 -7.42 13.56 9.03
CA GLY A 145 -7.94 12.86 10.22
C GLY A 145 -8.50 13.79 11.30
N GLU A 146 -8.62 15.09 11.02
CA GLU A 146 -9.09 16.12 11.94
C GLU A 146 -10.62 16.26 11.88
N GLY A 147 -11.33 15.20 12.31
CA GLY A 147 -12.77 15.03 12.11
C GLY A 147 -13.65 16.14 12.68
N GLU A 148 -13.33 16.68 13.86
CA GLU A 148 -14.12 17.76 14.48
C GLU A 148 -14.04 19.08 13.68
N LYS A 149 -12.83 19.45 13.22
CA LYS A 149 -12.63 20.62 12.37
C LYS A 149 -13.34 20.43 11.04
N ALA A 150 -13.24 19.24 10.46
CA ALA A 150 -13.91 18.88 9.23
C ALA A 150 -15.44 19.06 9.33
N LEU A 151 -16.05 18.53 10.40
CA LEU A 151 -17.48 18.69 10.66
C LEU A 151 -17.89 20.16 10.80
N LYS A 152 -17.13 20.97 11.55
CA LYS A 152 -17.41 22.40 11.71
C LYS A 152 -17.48 23.14 10.37
N HIS A 153 -16.50 22.90 9.49
CA HIS A 153 -16.47 23.54 8.17
C HIS A 153 -17.57 23.01 7.25
N LEU A 154 -17.85 21.71 7.26
CA LEU A 154 -18.96 21.14 6.47
C LEU A 154 -20.33 21.60 6.97
N ASP A 155 -20.54 21.75 8.28
CA ASP A 155 -21.77 22.30 8.85
C ASP A 155 -21.99 23.74 8.38
N ARG A 156 -20.92 24.55 8.33
CA ARG A 156 -21.01 25.91 7.81
C ARG A 156 -21.33 25.90 6.31
N ALA A 157 -20.69 25.04 5.53
CA ALA A 157 -20.97 24.88 4.10
C ALA A 157 -22.44 24.48 3.84
N ILE A 158 -22.97 23.51 4.59
CA ILE A 158 -24.37 23.05 4.48
C ILE A 158 -25.35 24.14 4.94
N ALA A 159 -24.99 24.93 5.94
CA ALA A 159 -25.82 26.06 6.38
C ALA A 159 -25.92 27.17 5.33
N LEU A 160 -24.85 27.38 4.55
CA LEU A 160 -24.80 28.34 3.45
C LEU A 160 -25.53 27.80 2.21
N GLU A 161 -25.29 26.54 1.85
CA GLU A 161 -25.96 25.85 0.74
C GLU A 161 -26.53 24.47 1.16
N PRO A 162 -27.80 24.44 1.63
CA PRO A 162 -28.43 23.19 2.09
C PRO A 162 -28.64 22.13 1.00
N ASP A 163 -28.67 22.56 -0.26
CA ASP A 163 -28.89 21.68 -1.42
C ASP A 163 -27.58 21.11 -1.99
N HIS A 164 -26.41 21.48 -1.42
CA HIS A 164 -25.12 20.98 -1.90
C HIS A 164 -24.89 19.52 -1.47
N GLY A 165 -25.30 18.60 -2.33
CA GLY A 165 -25.24 17.16 -2.08
C GLY A 165 -23.86 16.59 -1.77
N LEU A 166 -22.78 17.18 -2.30
CA LEU A 166 -21.43 16.70 -2.00
C LEU A 166 -21.01 17.03 -0.56
N SER A 167 -21.42 18.18 0.00
CA SER A 167 -21.16 18.48 1.42
C SER A 167 -21.89 17.51 2.34
N LEU A 168 -23.14 17.15 2.00
CA LEU A 168 -23.91 16.14 2.72
C LEU A 168 -23.22 14.77 2.65
N TYR A 169 -22.75 14.38 1.47
CA TYR A 169 -21.98 13.14 1.28
C TYR A 169 -20.69 13.13 2.12
N GLU A 170 -19.88 14.18 2.08
CA GLU A 170 -18.62 14.26 2.84
C GLU A 170 -18.86 14.21 4.36
N LYS A 171 -19.92 14.88 4.82
CA LYS A 171 -20.34 14.82 6.23
C LYS A 171 -20.76 13.41 6.62
N ALA A 172 -21.50 12.71 5.77
CA ALA A 172 -21.88 11.32 6.02
C ALA A 172 -20.66 10.39 6.09
N MET A 173 -19.65 10.60 5.24
CA MET A 173 -18.41 9.82 5.28
C MET A 173 -17.64 10.02 6.59
N LEU A 174 -17.67 11.21 7.17
CA LEU A 174 -17.11 11.46 8.51
C LEU A 174 -17.85 10.71 9.60
N TYR A 175 -19.18 10.66 9.57
CA TYR A 175 -19.96 9.87 10.53
C TYR A 175 -19.75 8.37 10.37
N SER A 176 -19.66 7.89 9.13
CA SER A 176 -19.34 6.48 8.85
C SER A 176 -17.97 6.08 9.43
N LYS A 177 -16.95 6.93 9.31
CA LYS A 177 -15.64 6.73 9.96
C LYS A 177 -15.69 6.74 11.49
N GLN A 178 -16.71 7.37 12.08
CA GLN A 178 -16.97 7.38 13.52
C GLN A 178 -17.91 6.26 13.98
N GLU A 179 -18.27 5.32 13.08
CA GLU A 179 -19.24 4.24 13.33
C GLU A 179 -20.65 4.73 13.72
N LYS A 180 -20.95 6.01 13.43
CA LYS A 180 -22.28 6.63 13.63
C LYS A 180 -23.13 6.39 12.38
N LEU A 181 -23.61 5.16 12.23
CA LEU A 181 -24.23 4.69 10.99
C LEU A 181 -25.60 5.33 10.73
N ASP A 182 -26.39 5.59 11.77
CA ASP A 182 -27.69 6.27 11.63
C ASP A 182 -27.53 7.68 11.06
N GLU A 183 -26.63 8.49 11.66
CA GLU A 183 -26.35 9.85 11.18
C GLU A 183 -25.71 9.86 9.78
N ALA A 184 -24.85 8.88 9.49
CA ALA A 184 -24.29 8.71 8.15
C ALA A 184 -25.39 8.41 7.12
N LEU A 185 -26.34 7.52 7.46
CA LEU A 185 -27.42 7.13 6.57
C LEU A 185 -28.38 8.31 6.31
N ASP A 186 -28.75 9.09 7.32
CA ASP A 186 -29.59 10.29 7.16
C ASP A 186 -28.97 11.28 6.16
N HIS A 187 -27.67 11.57 6.32
CA HIS A 187 -26.97 12.48 5.44
C HIS A 187 -26.75 11.92 4.02
N LEU A 188 -26.53 10.60 3.88
CA LEU A 188 -26.46 9.95 2.56
C LEU A 188 -27.81 9.94 1.85
N GLN A 189 -28.92 9.77 2.56
CA GLN A 189 -30.25 9.84 1.99
C GLN A 189 -30.54 11.25 1.47
N ALA A 190 -30.22 12.29 2.25
CA ALA A 190 -30.30 13.67 1.81
C ALA A 190 -29.38 13.93 0.59
N ALA A 191 -28.15 13.42 0.61
CA ALA A 191 -27.23 13.52 -0.52
C ALA A 191 -27.80 12.84 -1.78
N ARG A 192 -28.45 11.68 -1.64
CA ARG A 192 -29.08 10.95 -2.76
C ARG A 192 -30.20 11.76 -3.42
N GLU A 193 -30.98 12.53 -2.64
CA GLU A 193 -32.02 13.41 -3.19
C GLU A 193 -31.43 14.54 -4.04
N LYS A 194 -30.28 15.08 -3.63
CA LYS A 194 -29.57 16.16 -4.35
C LYS A 194 -28.70 15.64 -5.49
N LEU A 195 -28.26 14.38 -5.41
CA LEU A 195 -27.35 13.72 -6.34
C LEU A 195 -27.97 12.41 -6.91
N PRO A 196 -29.14 12.46 -7.58
CA PRO A 196 -29.87 11.25 -7.97
C PRO A 196 -29.10 10.34 -8.95
N GLU A 197 -28.19 10.92 -9.73
CA GLU A 197 -27.35 10.25 -10.74
C GLU A 197 -25.95 9.88 -10.22
N ASN A 198 -25.68 10.06 -8.91
CA ASN A 198 -24.39 9.71 -8.33
C ASN A 198 -24.40 8.28 -7.79
N GLY A 199 -23.79 7.35 -8.53
CA GLY A 199 -23.68 5.94 -8.14
C GLY A 199 -22.90 5.71 -6.85
N LEU A 200 -21.95 6.59 -6.51
CA LEU A 200 -21.14 6.47 -5.29
C LEU A 200 -21.98 6.66 -4.03
N VAL A 201 -22.92 7.62 -4.04
CA VAL A 201 -23.84 7.85 -2.91
C VAL A 201 -24.69 6.60 -2.66
N ARG A 202 -25.24 5.99 -3.71
CA ARG A 202 -26.03 4.76 -3.60
C ARG A 202 -25.19 3.59 -3.10
N PHE A 203 -23.95 3.48 -3.57
CA PHE A 203 -23.01 2.48 -3.09
C PHE A 203 -22.80 2.58 -1.58
N ARG A 204 -22.55 3.79 -1.04
CA ARG A 204 -22.37 4.00 0.42
C ARG A 204 -23.60 3.61 1.23
N ILE A 205 -24.81 3.94 0.75
CA ILE A 205 -26.06 3.51 1.40
C ILE A 205 -26.14 1.99 1.41
N GLY A 206 -25.82 1.35 0.26
CA GLY A 206 -25.74 -0.10 0.16
C GLY A 206 -24.78 -0.73 1.16
N GLU A 207 -23.60 -0.15 1.38
CA GLU A 207 -22.63 -0.63 2.37
C GLU A 207 -23.19 -0.60 3.81
N ILE A 208 -23.91 0.46 4.17
CA ILE A 208 -24.57 0.55 5.49
C ILE A 208 -25.63 -0.55 5.63
N TYR A 209 -26.46 -0.78 4.60
CA TYR A 209 -27.46 -1.85 4.63
C TYR A 209 -26.84 -3.26 4.71
N VAL A 210 -25.66 -3.48 4.09
CA VAL A 210 -24.91 -4.74 4.27
C VAL A 210 -24.53 -4.92 5.74
N TYR A 211 -24.03 -3.87 6.40
CA TYR A 211 -23.64 -3.91 7.81
C TYR A 211 -24.85 -4.19 8.73
N GLU A 212 -25.99 -3.59 8.44
CA GLU A 212 -27.25 -3.81 9.16
C GLU A 212 -27.91 -5.17 8.86
N ASN A 213 -27.39 -5.93 7.90
CA ASN A 213 -27.98 -7.16 7.35
C ASN A 213 -29.32 -6.97 6.63
N ASP A 214 -29.65 -5.74 6.18
CA ASP A 214 -30.75 -5.49 5.25
C ASP A 214 -30.29 -5.82 3.81
N PHE A 215 -30.27 -7.12 3.50
CA PHE A 215 -29.81 -7.60 2.20
C PHE A 215 -30.71 -7.17 1.03
N GLU A 216 -32.00 -6.96 1.27
CA GLU A 216 -32.94 -6.50 0.23
C GLU A 216 -32.72 -5.02 -0.08
N GLY A 217 -32.55 -4.19 0.95
CA GLY A 217 -32.15 -2.79 0.81
C GLY A 217 -30.80 -2.64 0.12
N ALA A 218 -29.80 -3.41 0.56
CA ALA A 218 -28.46 -3.41 -0.01
C ALA A 218 -28.46 -3.80 -1.50
N GLU A 219 -29.15 -4.90 -1.87
CA GLU A 219 -29.24 -5.33 -3.27
C GLU A 219 -29.82 -4.25 -4.17
N ARG A 220 -30.88 -3.56 -3.72
CA ARG A 220 -31.54 -2.48 -4.48
C ARG A 220 -30.58 -1.31 -4.72
N GLU A 221 -29.91 -0.82 -3.69
CA GLU A 221 -29.02 0.34 -3.81
C GLU A 221 -27.74 0.01 -4.59
N LEU A 222 -27.16 -1.18 -4.38
CA LEU A 222 -25.95 -1.60 -5.09
C LEU A 222 -26.20 -1.84 -6.58
N ARG A 223 -27.36 -2.40 -6.96
CA ARG A 223 -27.72 -2.53 -8.38
C ARG A 223 -27.90 -1.19 -9.05
N GLU A 224 -28.54 -0.24 -8.36
CA GLU A 224 -28.74 1.09 -8.90
C GLU A 224 -27.42 1.87 -8.99
N ALA A 225 -26.51 1.69 -8.02
CA ALA A 225 -25.15 2.20 -8.09
C ALA A 225 -24.42 1.70 -9.36
N LEU A 226 -24.49 0.40 -9.65
CA LEU A 226 -23.90 -0.21 -10.84
C LEU A 226 -24.61 0.18 -12.15
N ARG A 227 -25.90 0.53 -12.09
CA ARG A 227 -26.65 1.07 -13.23
C ARG A 227 -26.14 2.46 -13.60
N LEU A 228 -25.92 3.31 -12.60
CA LEU A 228 -25.41 4.68 -12.74
C LEU A 228 -23.94 4.71 -13.14
N ASP A 229 -23.12 3.87 -12.52
CA ASP A 229 -21.69 3.76 -12.80
C ASP A 229 -21.24 2.30 -12.76
N ARG A 230 -21.04 1.72 -13.94
CA ARG A 230 -20.59 0.33 -14.13
C ARG A 230 -19.14 0.10 -13.69
N SER A 231 -18.35 1.17 -13.51
CA SER A 231 -16.95 1.08 -13.13
C SER A 231 -16.74 0.88 -11.62
N LEU A 232 -17.80 1.02 -10.80
CA LEU A 232 -17.78 0.82 -9.35
C LEU A 232 -17.59 -0.66 -8.97
N ASN A 233 -16.36 -1.16 -9.10
CA ASN A 233 -16.06 -2.56 -8.82
C ASN A 233 -16.29 -2.94 -7.35
N GLN A 234 -16.10 -2.00 -6.43
CA GLN A 234 -16.40 -2.20 -5.01
C GLN A 234 -17.90 -2.49 -4.77
N ALA A 235 -18.80 -1.78 -5.47
CA ALA A 235 -20.23 -2.05 -5.40
C ALA A 235 -20.58 -3.44 -5.93
N ARG A 236 -19.86 -3.91 -6.96
CA ARG A 236 -19.98 -5.27 -7.50
C ARG A 236 -19.54 -6.32 -6.48
N ALA A 237 -18.38 -6.14 -5.84
CA ALA A 237 -17.90 -7.03 -4.79
C ALA A 237 -18.90 -7.12 -3.61
N GLN A 238 -19.40 -5.98 -3.14
CA GLN A 238 -20.41 -5.93 -2.07
C GLN A 238 -21.74 -6.60 -2.47
N LEU A 239 -22.16 -6.47 -3.73
CA LEU A 239 -23.34 -7.20 -4.21
C LEU A 239 -23.12 -8.72 -4.18
N GLY A 240 -21.89 -9.17 -4.44
CA GLY A 240 -21.47 -10.55 -4.22
C GLY A 240 -21.56 -10.99 -2.76
N VAL A 241 -21.17 -10.13 -1.82
CA VAL A 241 -21.34 -10.34 -0.36
C VAL A 241 -22.81 -10.52 0.00
N VAL A 242 -23.67 -9.62 -0.47
CA VAL A 242 -25.14 -9.67 -0.27
C VAL A 242 -25.72 -11.00 -0.74
N PHE A 243 -25.39 -11.43 -1.97
CA PHE A 243 -25.88 -12.71 -2.47
C PHE A 243 -25.33 -13.91 -1.71
N TYR A 244 -24.06 -13.87 -1.33
CA TYR A 244 -23.45 -14.95 -0.55
C TYR A 244 -24.11 -15.10 0.83
N GLN A 245 -24.30 -13.99 1.56
CA GLN A 245 -24.95 -13.99 2.88
C GLN A 245 -26.44 -14.33 2.77
N GLY A 246 -27.11 -13.87 1.72
CA GLY A 246 -28.48 -14.28 1.36
C GLY A 246 -28.59 -15.73 0.84
N ARG A 247 -27.49 -16.49 0.81
CA ARG A 247 -27.40 -17.89 0.33
C ARG A 247 -27.80 -18.08 -1.13
N ARG A 248 -27.77 -17.02 -1.93
CA ARG A 248 -27.99 -16.97 -3.37
C ARG A 248 -26.67 -17.20 -4.09
N PHE A 249 -26.09 -18.38 -3.87
CA PHE A 249 -24.72 -18.69 -4.32
C PHE A 249 -24.52 -18.64 -5.85
N PRO A 250 -25.48 -19.03 -6.71
CA PRO A 250 -25.34 -18.87 -8.15
C PRO A 250 -25.14 -17.40 -8.55
N GLU A 251 -25.99 -16.50 -8.05
CA GLU A 251 -25.89 -15.06 -8.33
C GLU A 251 -24.62 -14.44 -7.73
N ALA A 252 -24.23 -14.88 -6.53
CA ALA A 252 -22.96 -14.47 -5.92
C ALA A 252 -21.77 -14.83 -6.82
N ALA A 253 -21.74 -16.05 -7.37
CA ALA A 253 -20.65 -16.51 -8.23
C ALA A 253 -20.57 -15.71 -9.53
N GLU A 254 -21.70 -15.36 -10.15
CA GLU A 254 -21.73 -14.53 -11.36
C GLU A 254 -21.15 -13.14 -11.11
N VAL A 255 -21.65 -12.45 -10.08
CA VAL A 255 -21.25 -11.08 -9.76
C VAL A 255 -19.79 -11.03 -9.28
N LEU A 256 -19.35 -11.98 -8.45
CA LEU A 256 -17.96 -12.04 -7.99
C LEU A 256 -17.00 -12.41 -9.12
N LEU A 257 -17.41 -13.25 -10.07
CA LEU A 257 -16.60 -13.53 -11.25
C LEU A 257 -16.40 -12.29 -12.11
N GLU A 258 -17.43 -11.45 -12.26
CA GLU A 258 -17.26 -10.14 -12.88
C GLU A 258 -16.34 -9.23 -12.04
N ALA A 259 -16.46 -9.23 -10.72
CA ALA A 259 -15.63 -8.40 -9.84
C ALA A 259 -14.13 -8.70 -10.00
N VAL A 260 -13.76 -9.99 -10.00
CA VAL A 260 -12.36 -10.41 -10.20
C VAL A 260 -11.89 -10.27 -11.66
N ARG A 261 -12.79 -10.14 -12.63
CA ARG A 261 -12.42 -9.80 -14.03
C ARG A 261 -12.06 -8.32 -14.17
N PHE A 262 -12.79 -7.45 -13.47
CA PHE A 262 -12.49 -6.02 -13.44
C PHE A 262 -11.25 -5.70 -12.59
N GLN A 263 -11.08 -6.40 -11.47
CA GLN A 263 -9.93 -6.25 -10.57
C GLN A 263 -9.31 -7.61 -10.22
N PRO A 264 -8.39 -8.13 -11.05
CA PRO A 264 -7.80 -9.48 -10.90
C PRO A 264 -6.83 -9.65 -9.72
N ASP A 265 -6.56 -8.58 -9.00
CA ASP A 265 -5.67 -8.49 -7.84
C ASP A 265 -6.42 -8.30 -6.52
N ASP A 266 -7.76 -8.32 -6.53
CA ASP A 266 -8.58 -8.29 -5.31
C ASP A 266 -8.63 -9.68 -4.65
N ALA A 267 -7.79 -9.87 -3.62
CA ALA A 267 -7.69 -11.10 -2.85
C ALA A 267 -8.99 -11.48 -2.13
N GLU A 268 -9.73 -10.50 -1.58
CA GLU A 268 -10.97 -10.75 -0.84
C GLU A 268 -12.10 -11.20 -1.75
N SER A 269 -12.24 -10.60 -2.93
CA SER A 269 -13.19 -11.07 -3.94
C SER A 269 -12.86 -12.49 -4.41
N HIS A 270 -11.58 -12.83 -4.60
CA HIS A 270 -11.16 -14.20 -4.90
C HIS A 270 -11.50 -15.18 -3.76
N HIS A 271 -11.23 -14.80 -2.51
CA HIS A 271 -11.54 -15.60 -1.34
C HIS A 271 -13.06 -15.84 -1.18
N LEU A 272 -13.88 -14.81 -1.35
CA LEU A 272 -15.33 -14.94 -1.29
C LEU A 272 -15.89 -15.77 -2.46
N LEU A 273 -15.33 -15.61 -3.67
CA LEU A 273 -15.68 -16.44 -4.82
C LEU A 273 -15.32 -17.92 -4.58
N ALA A 274 -14.18 -18.19 -3.96
CA ALA A 274 -13.78 -19.55 -3.57
C ALA A 274 -14.79 -20.16 -2.60
N ARG A 275 -15.15 -19.44 -1.53
CA ARG A 275 -16.19 -19.85 -0.57
C ARG A 275 -17.55 -20.07 -1.24
N THR A 276 -17.90 -19.24 -2.21
CA THR A 276 -19.12 -19.38 -3.01
C THR A 276 -19.08 -20.68 -3.83
N TYR A 277 -17.94 -21.00 -4.44
CA TYR A 277 -17.77 -22.27 -5.14
C TYR A 277 -17.78 -23.50 -4.23
N VAL A 278 -17.29 -23.39 -2.98
CA VAL A 278 -17.46 -24.44 -1.97
C VAL A 278 -18.96 -24.69 -1.72
N ALA A 279 -19.75 -23.64 -1.54
CA ALA A 279 -21.20 -23.76 -1.32
C ALA A 279 -21.95 -24.30 -2.55
N LEU A 280 -21.41 -24.11 -3.75
CA LEU A 280 -21.91 -24.67 -5.01
C LEU A 280 -21.36 -26.06 -5.34
N GLU A 281 -20.57 -26.66 -4.44
CA GLU A 281 -19.92 -27.97 -4.64
C GLU A 281 -18.99 -28.03 -5.86
N ARG A 282 -18.41 -26.89 -6.26
CA ARG A 282 -17.46 -26.78 -7.37
C ARG A 282 -16.01 -26.77 -6.85
N ALA A 283 -15.55 -27.94 -6.41
CA ALA A 283 -14.28 -28.09 -5.69
C ALA A 283 -13.04 -27.52 -6.42
N GLU A 284 -12.88 -27.83 -7.72
CA GLU A 284 -11.72 -27.35 -8.50
C GLU A 284 -11.66 -25.82 -8.59
N LYS A 285 -12.80 -25.18 -8.84
CA LYS A 285 -12.88 -23.71 -8.90
C LYS A 285 -12.66 -23.06 -7.53
N ALA A 286 -13.13 -23.70 -6.46
CA ALA A 286 -12.87 -23.24 -5.11
C ALA A 286 -11.36 -23.24 -4.81
N ARG A 287 -10.66 -24.34 -5.12
CA ARG A 287 -9.21 -24.45 -4.97
C ARG A 287 -8.47 -23.35 -5.74
N GLU A 288 -8.78 -23.19 -7.02
CA GLU A 288 -8.15 -22.18 -7.89
C GLU A 288 -8.20 -20.78 -7.26
N HIS A 289 -9.37 -20.38 -6.78
CA HIS A 289 -9.57 -19.05 -6.21
C HIS A 289 -9.05 -18.89 -4.79
N PHE A 290 -9.05 -19.94 -3.95
CA PHE A 290 -8.37 -19.90 -2.65
C PHE A 290 -6.86 -19.70 -2.83
N GLU A 291 -6.24 -20.46 -3.73
CA GLU A 291 -4.81 -20.33 -4.01
C GLU A 291 -4.48 -18.97 -4.63
N ARG A 292 -5.36 -18.44 -5.50
CA ARG A 292 -5.20 -17.09 -6.04
C ARG A 292 -5.28 -16.03 -4.95
N ALA A 293 -6.25 -16.13 -4.03
CA ALA A 293 -6.39 -15.19 -2.92
C ALA A 293 -5.13 -15.18 -2.04
N LEU A 294 -4.62 -16.35 -1.65
CA LEU A 294 -3.41 -16.47 -0.81
C LEU A 294 -2.12 -16.04 -1.54
N ARG A 295 -2.05 -16.19 -2.87
CA ARG A 295 -0.94 -15.63 -3.65
C ARG A 295 -0.97 -14.10 -3.73
N LEU A 296 -2.16 -13.51 -3.75
CA LEU A 296 -2.35 -12.06 -3.81
C LEU A 296 -2.13 -11.42 -2.44
N ASP A 297 -2.68 -12.03 -1.39
CA ASP A 297 -2.51 -11.61 -0.01
C ASP A 297 -2.14 -12.81 0.88
N PRO A 298 -0.83 -13.01 1.12
CA PRO A 298 -0.34 -14.04 2.03
C PRO A 298 -0.73 -13.83 3.50
N LEU A 299 -1.26 -12.66 3.87
CA LEU A 299 -1.72 -12.31 5.22
C LEU A 299 -3.25 -12.41 5.36
N LEU A 300 -3.96 -12.88 4.33
CA LEU A 300 -5.42 -13.06 4.39
C LEU A 300 -5.80 -14.24 5.31
N THR A 301 -5.78 -13.99 6.62
CA THR A 301 -5.93 -14.98 7.69
C THR A 301 -7.17 -15.86 7.50
N ASN A 302 -8.31 -15.26 7.13
CA ASN A 302 -9.56 -15.99 6.93
C ASN A 302 -9.53 -16.97 5.74
N ALA A 303 -8.71 -16.70 4.71
CA ALA A 303 -8.57 -17.60 3.56
C ALA A 303 -7.85 -18.90 3.96
N TYR A 304 -6.85 -18.84 4.85
CA TYR A 304 -6.21 -20.04 5.40
C TYR A 304 -7.18 -20.91 6.19
N LEU A 305 -8.01 -20.30 7.05
CA LEU A 305 -9.03 -21.02 7.80
C LEU A 305 -10.04 -21.72 6.87
N ASN A 306 -10.59 -20.96 5.91
CA ASN A 306 -11.62 -21.47 5.02
C ASN A 306 -11.07 -22.52 4.04
N TYR A 307 -9.88 -22.30 3.48
CA TYR A 307 -9.26 -23.24 2.56
C TYR A 307 -8.78 -24.50 3.28
N GLY A 308 -8.16 -24.37 4.46
CA GLY A 308 -7.73 -25.51 5.26
C GLY A 308 -8.89 -26.42 5.68
N ASN A 309 -10.00 -25.81 6.13
CA ASN A 309 -11.23 -26.56 6.42
C ASN A 309 -11.85 -27.21 5.18
N PHE A 310 -11.80 -26.54 4.03
CA PHE A 310 -12.25 -27.10 2.77
C PHE A 310 -11.41 -28.33 2.39
N LEU A 311 -10.07 -28.25 2.42
CA LEU A 311 -9.18 -29.38 2.09
C LEU A 311 -9.38 -30.58 3.03
N ARG A 312 -9.53 -30.35 4.34
CA ARG A 312 -9.83 -31.43 5.29
C ARG A 312 -11.11 -32.18 4.95
N ARG A 313 -12.14 -31.47 4.48
CA ARG A 313 -13.41 -32.10 4.04
C ARG A 313 -13.26 -32.90 2.74
N GLN A 314 -12.31 -32.52 1.89
CA GLN A 314 -11.98 -33.24 0.65
C GLN A 314 -11.05 -34.45 0.87
N GLY A 315 -10.64 -34.73 2.12
CA GLY A 315 -9.73 -35.82 2.46
C GLY A 315 -8.24 -35.45 2.44
N GLU A 316 -7.90 -34.21 2.11
CA GLU A 316 -6.53 -33.68 2.13
C GLU A 316 -6.21 -33.12 3.53
N ALA A 317 -6.17 -34.02 4.52
CA ALA A 317 -6.06 -33.64 5.93
C ALA A 317 -4.74 -32.95 6.27
N GLU A 318 -3.65 -33.36 5.63
CA GLU A 318 -2.29 -32.85 5.86
C GLU A 318 -2.14 -31.40 5.39
N ARG A 319 -2.35 -31.15 4.09
CA ARG A 319 -2.34 -29.82 3.50
C ARG A 319 -3.37 -28.89 4.15
N GLY A 320 -4.55 -29.43 4.49
CA GLY A 320 -5.54 -28.68 5.26
C GLY A 320 -5.05 -28.30 6.66
N GLY A 321 -4.29 -29.17 7.32
CA GLY A 321 -3.66 -28.92 8.61
C GLY A 321 -2.56 -27.86 8.55
N GLU A 322 -1.75 -27.83 7.49
CA GLU A 322 -0.74 -26.78 7.26
C GLU A 322 -1.36 -25.39 7.19
N LEU A 323 -2.40 -25.23 6.36
CA LEU A 323 -3.10 -23.94 6.24
C LEU A 323 -3.71 -23.52 7.58
N LEU A 324 -4.23 -24.46 8.36
CA LEU A 324 -4.77 -24.17 9.69
C LEU A 324 -3.68 -23.80 10.71
N ARG A 325 -2.48 -24.35 10.61
CA ARG A 325 -1.32 -23.89 11.41
C ARG A 325 -0.95 -22.46 11.04
N ARG A 326 -0.88 -22.14 9.73
CA ARG A 326 -0.61 -20.77 9.29
C ARG A 326 -1.68 -19.77 9.75
N PHE A 327 -2.95 -20.17 9.73
CA PHE A 327 -4.04 -19.38 10.33
C PHE A 327 -3.79 -19.09 11.81
N GLN A 328 -3.35 -20.09 12.59
CA GLN A 328 -3.03 -19.91 14.02
C GLN A 328 -1.85 -18.97 14.22
N GLU A 329 -0.75 -19.15 13.46
CA GLU A 329 0.43 -18.28 13.52
C GLU A 329 0.07 -16.81 13.24
N LEU A 330 -0.68 -16.55 12.16
CA LEU A 330 -1.13 -15.20 11.81
C LEU A 330 -2.05 -14.61 12.89
N THR A 331 -2.98 -15.42 13.41
CA THR A 331 -3.89 -14.98 14.49
C THR A 331 -3.12 -14.64 15.77
N GLU A 332 -2.11 -15.42 16.13
CA GLU A 332 -1.26 -15.10 17.30
C GLU A 332 -0.39 -13.87 17.04
N SER A 333 0.09 -13.68 15.81
CA SER A 333 0.78 -12.45 15.40
C SER A 333 -0.10 -11.22 15.55
N ASP A 334 -1.34 -11.30 15.06
CA ASP A 334 -2.35 -10.25 15.19
C ASP A 334 -2.64 -9.91 16.65
N LYS A 335 -2.80 -10.93 17.51
CA LYS A 335 -3.01 -10.73 18.95
C LYS A 335 -1.80 -10.07 19.62
N ALA A 336 -0.59 -10.46 19.24
CA ALA A 336 0.63 -9.87 19.78
C ALA A 336 0.74 -8.38 19.39
N ILE A 337 0.51 -8.07 18.11
CA ILE A 337 0.46 -6.70 17.59
C ILE A 337 -0.62 -5.89 18.32
N ALA A 338 -1.85 -6.39 18.39
CA ALA A 338 -2.96 -5.72 19.08
C ALA A 338 -2.69 -5.49 20.58
N SER A 339 -1.96 -6.41 21.23
CA SER A 339 -1.57 -6.24 22.64
C SER A 339 -0.55 -5.11 22.79
N LEU A 340 0.43 -5.02 21.90
CA LEU A 340 1.41 -3.93 21.86
C LEU A 340 0.75 -2.59 21.50
N GLU A 341 -0.20 -2.57 20.57
CA GLU A 341 -0.97 -1.37 20.23
C GLU A 341 -1.79 -0.87 21.42
N ARG A 342 -2.39 -1.76 22.22
CA ARG A 342 -3.08 -1.37 23.47
C ARG A 342 -2.13 -0.81 24.51
N LEU A 343 -0.94 -1.40 24.66
CA LEU A 343 0.08 -0.87 25.57
C LEU A 343 0.52 0.52 25.13
N GLN A 344 0.72 0.74 23.82
CA GLN A 344 1.03 2.05 23.27
C GLN A 344 -0.13 3.03 23.46
N ALA A 345 -1.38 2.61 23.31
CA ALA A 345 -2.52 3.48 23.55
C ALA A 345 -2.62 3.93 25.02
N PHE A 346 -2.20 3.09 25.96
CA PHE A 346 -2.14 3.40 27.38
C PHE A 346 -0.96 4.32 27.74
N ASP A 347 0.22 4.08 27.14
CA ASP A 347 1.42 4.89 27.30
C ASP A 347 2.01 5.26 25.92
N PRO A 348 1.53 6.35 25.30
CA PRO A 348 1.93 6.74 23.95
C PRO A 348 3.40 7.14 23.83
N ASP A 349 4.10 7.38 24.93
CA ASP A 349 5.51 7.79 24.92
C ASP A 349 6.46 6.63 25.23
N ASN A 350 5.92 5.42 25.45
CA ASN A 350 6.72 4.23 25.69
C ASN A 350 7.54 3.80 24.47
N GLU A 351 8.80 4.23 24.42
CA GLU A 351 9.71 3.94 23.30
C GLU A 351 9.97 2.43 23.11
N GLU A 352 10.04 1.67 24.20
CA GLU A 352 10.27 0.22 24.14
C GLU A 352 9.10 -0.49 23.47
N THR A 353 7.87 -0.14 23.84
CA THR A 353 6.64 -0.67 23.22
C THR A 353 6.57 -0.31 21.74
N LYS A 354 6.84 0.95 21.37
CA LYS A 354 6.90 1.38 19.96
C LYS A 354 7.94 0.58 19.17
N ARG A 355 9.10 0.31 19.78
CA ARG A 355 10.21 -0.40 19.13
C ARG A 355 9.87 -1.86 18.93
N GLU A 356 9.29 -2.50 19.93
CA GLU A 356 8.87 -3.90 19.85
C GLU A 356 7.73 -4.07 18.85
N LEU A 357 6.76 -3.15 18.84
CA LEU A 357 5.71 -3.11 17.84
C LEU A 357 6.28 -2.95 16.42
N MET A 358 7.19 -2.01 16.20
CA MET A 358 7.85 -1.82 14.91
C MET A 358 8.56 -3.09 14.45
N LYS A 359 9.33 -3.76 15.32
CA LYS A 359 10.00 -5.03 15.00
C LYS A 359 9.00 -6.11 14.63
N ARG A 360 7.91 -6.24 15.39
CA ARG A 360 6.86 -7.22 15.10
C ARG A 360 6.19 -6.95 13.76
N LEU A 361 5.84 -5.69 13.49
CA LEU A 361 5.28 -5.26 12.21
C LEU A 361 6.22 -5.55 11.03
N LEU A 362 7.52 -5.32 11.20
CA LEU A 362 8.53 -5.60 10.17
C LEU A 362 8.66 -7.10 9.89
N SER A 363 8.65 -7.92 10.93
CA SER A 363 8.66 -9.39 10.83
C SER A 363 7.40 -9.93 10.17
N ASP A 364 6.23 -9.34 10.48
CA ASP A 364 4.92 -9.72 9.93
C ASP A 364 4.74 -9.25 8.48
N GLY A 365 5.66 -8.43 7.95
CA GLY A 365 5.57 -7.89 6.59
C GLY A 365 4.71 -6.63 6.46
N ARG A 366 4.23 -6.04 7.57
CA ARG A 366 3.54 -4.74 7.60
C ARG A 366 4.53 -3.59 7.52
N VAL A 367 5.35 -3.60 6.47
CA VAL A 367 6.53 -2.73 6.32
C VAL A 367 6.15 -1.24 6.29
N ALA A 368 4.99 -0.88 5.76
CA ALA A 368 4.52 0.51 5.74
C ALA A 368 4.21 1.08 7.14
N LEU A 369 3.64 0.27 8.03
CA LEU A 369 3.42 0.68 9.42
C LEU A 369 4.75 0.76 10.17
N ALA A 370 5.62 -0.25 10.01
CA ALA A 370 6.97 -0.23 10.57
C ALA A 370 7.77 1.02 10.14
N TYR A 371 7.61 1.46 8.88
CA TYR A 371 8.22 2.68 8.35
C TYR A 371 7.81 3.93 9.13
N ARG A 372 6.51 4.09 9.43
CA ARG A 372 6.02 5.24 10.21
C ARG A 372 6.67 5.32 11.59
N TYR A 373 6.84 4.17 12.27
CA TYR A 373 7.54 4.14 13.55
C TYR A 373 9.02 4.47 13.40
N ALA A 374 9.69 3.92 12.38
CA ALA A 374 11.10 4.22 12.13
C ALA A 374 11.35 5.71 11.82
N GLU A 375 10.46 6.36 11.05
CA GLU A 375 10.50 7.80 10.83
C GLU A 375 10.30 8.60 12.12
N GLN A 376 9.38 8.18 12.99
CA GLN A 376 9.17 8.83 14.29
C GLN A 376 10.41 8.75 15.18
N PHE A 377 11.06 7.58 15.26
CA PHE A 377 12.29 7.42 16.03
C PHE A 377 13.40 8.36 15.52
N LEU A 378 13.58 8.44 14.20
CA LEU A 378 14.58 9.30 13.60
C LEU A 378 14.26 10.80 13.76
N ALA A 379 13.00 11.19 13.62
CA ALA A 379 12.59 12.57 13.82
C ALA A 379 12.76 13.02 15.28
N ALA A 380 12.51 12.12 16.24
CA ALA A 380 12.66 12.41 17.67
C ALA A 380 14.13 12.47 18.10
N LYS A 381 14.98 11.59 17.56
CA LYS A 381 16.39 11.42 17.92
C LYS A 381 17.27 11.26 16.67
N PRO A 382 17.49 12.34 15.90
CA PRO A 382 18.27 12.26 14.65
C PRO A 382 19.75 11.94 14.87
N GLU A 383 20.28 12.18 16.06
CA GLU A 383 21.65 11.86 16.47
C GLU A 383 21.81 10.43 17.02
N GLU A 384 20.72 9.68 17.22
CA GLU A 384 20.77 8.32 17.74
C GLU A 384 21.00 7.31 16.59
N VAL A 385 22.12 6.58 16.64
CA VAL A 385 22.48 5.54 15.67
C VAL A 385 21.38 4.49 15.51
N GLN A 386 20.72 4.10 16.60
CA GLN A 386 19.65 3.09 16.57
C GLN A 386 18.44 3.53 15.73
N SER A 387 18.12 4.83 15.70
CA SER A 387 17.03 5.36 14.88
C SER A 387 17.33 5.22 13.38
N HIS A 388 18.58 5.46 12.98
CA HIS A 388 19.04 5.20 11.61
C HIS A 388 19.04 3.72 11.27
N VAL A 389 19.49 2.86 12.20
CA VAL A 389 19.45 1.39 12.04
C VAL A 389 18.02 0.91 11.78
N ASN A 390 17.05 1.37 12.58
CA ASN A 390 15.65 1.00 12.42
C ASN A 390 15.12 1.38 11.04
N LEU A 391 15.38 2.62 10.58
CA LEU A 391 14.93 3.09 9.28
C LEU A 391 15.62 2.35 8.12
N ALA A 392 16.94 2.13 8.22
CA ALA A 392 17.70 1.38 7.23
C ALA A 392 17.17 -0.06 7.07
N MET A 393 16.87 -0.75 8.17
CA MET A 393 16.26 -2.09 8.13
C MET A 393 14.92 -2.10 7.40
N VAL A 394 14.07 -1.09 7.62
CA VAL A 394 12.80 -0.96 6.91
C VAL A 394 13.03 -0.75 5.41
N HIS A 395 13.95 0.14 5.02
CA HIS A 395 14.29 0.34 3.60
C HIS A 395 14.87 -0.91 2.93
N LEU A 396 15.74 -1.65 3.62
CA LEU A 396 16.25 -2.94 3.14
C LEU A 396 15.10 -3.93 2.90
N ARG A 397 14.12 -3.99 3.81
CA ARG A 397 12.93 -4.85 3.66
C ARG A 397 12.02 -4.42 2.52
N MET A 398 11.96 -3.12 2.22
CA MET A 398 11.26 -2.57 1.06
C MET A 398 12.01 -2.76 -0.27
N GLY A 399 13.25 -3.26 -0.26
CA GLY A 399 14.11 -3.32 -1.46
C GLY A 399 14.66 -1.95 -1.90
N ARG A 400 14.53 -0.91 -1.06
CA ARG A 400 15.04 0.44 -1.29
C ARG A 400 16.50 0.54 -0.86
N PHE A 401 17.36 -0.18 -1.56
CA PHE A 401 18.76 -0.37 -1.16
C PHE A 401 19.61 0.90 -1.25
N ALA A 402 19.29 1.81 -2.17
CA ALA A 402 20.01 3.07 -2.32
C ALA A 402 19.75 4.01 -1.13
N GLU A 403 18.50 4.12 -0.71
CA GLU A 403 18.09 4.90 0.46
C GLU A 403 18.64 4.30 1.74
N ALA A 404 18.56 2.97 1.91
CA ALA A 404 19.20 2.28 3.03
C ALA A 404 20.70 2.59 3.10
N ARG A 405 21.41 2.54 1.98
CA ARG A 405 22.84 2.90 1.92
C ARG A 405 23.09 4.33 2.40
N THR A 406 22.33 5.30 1.90
CA THR A 406 22.50 6.71 2.27
C THR A 406 22.24 6.95 3.76
N ILE A 407 21.21 6.31 4.33
CA ILE A 407 20.92 6.40 5.77
C ILE A 407 22.07 5.80 6.59
N LEU A 408 22.58 4.64 6.18
CA LEU A 408 23.68 3.95 6.88
C LEU A 408 24.99 4.73 6.79
N GLU A 409 25.30 5.34 5.64
CA GLU A 409 26.46 6.22 5.47
C GLU A 409 26.37 7.45 6.38
N ALA A 410 25.20 8.08 6.47
CA ALA A 410 24.98 9.18 7.42
C ALA A 410 25.13 8.75 8.88
N ALA A 411 24.64 7.55 9.23
CA ALA A 411 24.77 7.00 10.58
C ALA A 411 26.22 6.65 10.95
N LEU A 412 27.05 6.29 9.97
CA LEU A 412 28.48 6.03 10.20
C LEU A 412 29.26 7.31 10.54
N GLU A 413 28.78 8.49 10.15
CA GLU A 413 29.34 9.76 10.61
C GLU A 413 29.07 10.01 12.11
N LEU A 414 28.02 9.39 12.67
CA LEU A 414 27.69 9.45 14.10
C LEU A 414 28.48 8.40 14.89
N ASP A 415 28.61 7.18 14.37
CA ASP A 415 29.40 6.11 14.97
C ASP A 415 30.08 5.22 13.92
N ALA A 416 31.33 5.58 13.61
CA ALA A 416 32.18 4.83 12.69
C ALA A 416 32.70 3.48 13.27
N SER A 417 32.35 3.15 14.52
CA SER A 417 32.74 1.91 15.19
C SER A 417 31.62 0.88 15.30
N SER A 418 30.44 1.17 14.76
CA SER A 418 29.29 0.26 14.79
C SER A 418 29.40 -0.87 13.76
N ALA A 419 29.62 -2.10 14.24
CA ALA A 419 29.60 -3.30 13.41
C ALA A 419 28.25 -3.52 12.70
N ALA A 420 27.14 -3.20 13.39
CA ALA A 420 25.79 -3.34 12.84
C ALA A 420 25.56 -2.45 11.61
N LEU A 421 26.04 -1.20 11.63
CA LEU A 421 25.94 -0.29 10.48
C LEU A 421 26.68 -0.83 9.26
N TYR A 422 27.91 -1.31 9.45
CA TYR A 422 28.68 -1.93 8.35
C TYR A 422 28.03 -3.22 7.85
N GLY A 423 27.46 -4.04 8.75
CA GLY A 423 26.74 -5.25 8.38
C GLY A 423 25.52 -4.95 7.50
N LEU A 424 24.68 -4.00 7.90
CA LEU A 424 23.53 -3.56 7.11
C LEU A 424 23.93 -2.86 5.81
N LEU A 425 25.06 -2.15 5.81
CA LEU A 425 25.62 -1.54 4.60
C LEU A 425 26.07 -2.61 3.60
N GLY A 426 26.59 -3.73 4.10
CA GLY A 426 26.87 -4.93 3.32
C GLY A 426 25.60 -5.48 2.64
N ASP A 427 24.49 -5.57 3.38
CA ASP A 427 23.19 -6.00 2.84
C ASP A 427 22.69 -5.05 1.75
N ALA A 428 22.79 -3.73 1.98
CA ALA A 428 22.42 -2.70 1.01
C ALA A 428 23.27 -2.82 -0.28
N HIS A 429 24.58 -2.98 -0.15
CA HIS A 429 25.47 -3.17 -1.30
C HIS A 429 25.20 -4.46 -2.06
N LEU A 430 24.84 -5.54 -1.37
CA LEU A 430 24.49 -6.80 -2.01
C LEU A 430 23.19 -6.66 -2.82
N GLY A 431 22.20 -5.94 -2.28
CA GLY A 431 20.95 -5.60 -2.99
C GLY A 431 21.16 -4.68 -4.20
N LEU A 432 22.19 -3.82 -4.16
CA LEU A 432 22.66 -3.00 -5.29
C LEU A 432 23.59 -3.77 -6.25
N GLU A 433 23.67 -5.10 -6.13
CA GLU A 433 24.53 -6.00 -6.92
C GLU A 433 26.04 -5.69 -6.82
N SER A 434 26.46 -4.87 -5.86
CA SER A 434 27.85 -4.48 -5.66
C SER A 434 28.56 -5.44 -4.69
N SER A 435 28.77 -6.67 -5.14
CA SER A 435 29.40 -7.73 -4.33
C SER A 435 30.80 -7.36 -3.79
N ALA A 436 31.55 -6.50 -4.50
CA ALA A 436 32.86 -6.04 -4.02
C ALA A 436 32.75 -5.05 -2.86
N ALA A 437 31.73 -4.19 -2.86
CA ALA A 437 31.47 -3.27 -1.76
C ALA A 437 30.89 -4.02 -0.55
N ALA A 438 29.98 -4.97 -0.79
CA ALA A 438 29.42 -5.83 0.26
C ALA A 438 30.52 -6.57 1.04
N VAL A 439 31.52 -7.14 0.35
CA VAL A 439 32.68 -7.77 1.01
C VAL A 439 33.38 -6.80 1.95
N ARG A 440 33.72 -5.58 1.50
CA ARG A 440 34.42 -4.59 2.35
C ARG A 440 33.61 -4.23 3.59
N SER A 441 32.30 -4.06 3.43
CA SER A 441 31.41 -3.71 4.55
C SER A 441 31.30 -4.87 5.54
N TYR A 442 31.12 -6.11 5.08
CA TYR A 442 31.09 -7.26 5.98
C TYR A 442 32.45 -7.57 6.62
N GLU A 443 33.57 -7.39 5.89
CA GLU A 443 34.92 -7.47 6.45
C GLU A 443 35.06 -6.47 7.60
N ARG A 444 34.65 -5.21 7.39
CA ARG A 444 34.70 -4.19 8.42
C ARG A 444 33.80 -4.49 9.62
N ALA A 445 32.59 -5.01 9.38
CA ALA A 445 31.69 -5.45 10.44
C ALA A 445 32.33 -6.57 11.28
N ALA A 446 32.92 -7.57 10.62
CA ALA A 446 33.58 -8.70 11.29
C ALA A 446 34.89 -8.31 12.01
N GLU A 447 35.60 -7.28 11.54
CA GLU A 447 36.76 -6.71 12.23
C GLU A 447 36.37 -6.02 13.55
N LEU A 448 35.25 -5.30 13.55
CA LEU A 448 34.75 -4.59 14.72
C LEU A 448 34.11 -5.55 15.72
N GLU A 449 33.26 -6.45 15.22
CA GLU A 449 32.58 -7.45 16.01
C GLU A 449 32.46 -8.75 15.20
N ALA A 450 33.29 -9.73 15.54
CA ALA A 450 33.37 -11.00 14.82
C ALA A 450 32.19 -11.94 15.16
N THR A 451 30.95 -11.49 14.96
CA THR A 451 29.75 -12.30 15.18
C THR A 451 29.59 -13.36 14.10
N SER A 452 28.91 -14.45 14.44
CA SER A 452 28.62 -15.52 13.48
C SER A 452 27.75 -15.04 12.31
N VAL A 453 26.86 -14.08 12.55
CA VAL A 453 26.00 -13.48 11.51
C VAL A 453 26.83 -12.76 10.45
N TRP A 454 27.78 -11.90 10.84
CA TRP A 454 28.59 -11.13 9.87
C TRP A 454 29.59 -12.03 9.14
N LEU A 455 30.22 -12.97 9.86
CA LEU A 455 31.15 -13.94 9.27
C LEU A 455 30.45 -14.88 8.29
N TYR A 456 29.23 -15.33 8.60
CA TYR A 456 28.39 -16.08 7.66
C TYR A 456 28.10 -15.27 6.40
N LYS A 457 27.63 -14.02 6.54
CA LYS A 457 27.33 -13.15 5.39
C LYS A 457 28.56 -12.87 4.53
N LEU A 458 29.72 -12.64 5.15
CA LEU A 458 31.00 -12.48 4.47
C LEU A 458 31.36 -13.74 3.65
N GLY A 459 31.25 -14.92 4.28
CA GLY A 459 31.51 -16.19 3.61
C GLY A 459 30.56 -16.43 2.43
N ALA A 460 29.27 -16.13 2.60
CA ALA A 460 28.26 -16.26 1.54
C ALA A 460 28.57 -15.37 0.33
N VAL A 461 29.00 -14.11 0.55
CA VAL A 461 29.40 -13.23 -0.56
C VAL A 461 30.71 -13.70 -1.22
N HIS A 462 31.68 -14.21 -0.45
CA HIS A 462 32.88 -14.82 -1.03
C HIS A 462 32.54 -16.04 -1.89
N MET A 463 31.58 -16.86 -1.48
CA MET A 463 31.10 -17.99 -2.25
C MET A 463 30.45 -17.54 -3.58
N ARG A 464 29.59 -16.52 -3.56
CA ARG A 464 29.01 -15.91 -4.78
C ARG A 464 30.07 -15.38 -5.75
N ARG A 465 31.21 -14.92 -5.23
CA ARG A 465 32.34 -14.42 -6.01
C ARG A 465 33.31 -15.52 -6.47
N GLY A 466 33.05 -16.79 -6.15
CA GLY A 466 33.93 -17.92 -6.48
C GLY A 466 35.16 -18.07 -5.59
N ASN A 467 35.29 -17.27 -4.52
CA ASN A 467 36.42 -17.32 -3.60
C ASN A 467 36.20 -18.39 -2.51
N ARG A 468 36.17 -19.66 -2.92
CA ARG A 468 35.84 -20.81 -2.04
C ARG A 468 36.70 -20.90 -0.78
N SER A 469 38.00 -20.64 -0.88
CA SER A 469 38.92 -20.69 0.27
C SER A 469 38.60 -19.63 1.34
N LYS A 470 38.32 -18.40 0.92
CA LYS A 470 37.91 -17.32 1.83
C LYS A 470 36.54 -17.61 2.43
N ALA A 471 35.60 -18.14 1.65
CA ALA A 471 34.28 -18.54 2.13
C ALA A 471 34.38 -19.59 3.25
N ALA A 472 35.15 -20.66 3.02
CA ALA A 472 35.38 -21.70 4.02
C ALA A 472 35.98 -21.12 5.32
N ALA A 473 37.01 -20.28 5.21
CA ALA A 473 37.63 -19.64 6.37
C ALA A 473 36.64 -18.78 7.17
N SER A 474 35.79 -18.00 6.49
CA SER A 474 34.76 -17.20 7.15
C SER A 474 33.71 -18.07 7.86
N PHE A 475 33.26 -19.17 7.24
CA PHE A 475 32.31 -20.10 7.87
C PHE A 475 32.93 -20.83 9.07
N GLU A 476 34.17 -21.29 8.96
CA GLU A 476 34.90 -21.92 10.07
C GLU A 476 35.07 -20.97 11.25
N GLN A 477 35.38 -19.70 10.98
CA GLN A 477 35.46 -18.67 12.01
C GLN A 477 34.09 -18.36 12.62
N ALA A 478 33.02 -18.33 11.82
CA ALA A 478 31.66 -18.14 12.33
C ALA A 478 31.26 -19.25 13.31
N ILE A 479 31.59 -20.51 12.98
CA ILE A 479 31.37 -21.69 13.82
C ILE A 479 32.20 -21.61 15.10
N HIS A 480 33.48 -21.22 14.99
CA HIS A 480 34.37 -21.11 16.13
C HIS A 480 33.88 -20.07 17.15
N ASN A 481 33.39 -18.93 16.66
CA ASN A 481 32.96 -17.82 17.50
C ASN A 481 31.58 -18.09 18.13
N GLU A 482 30.67 -18.73 17.40
CA GLU A 482 29.33 -19.05 17.89
C GLU A 482 28.84 -20.39 17.32
N ALA A 483 29.06 -21.47 18.09
CA ALA A 483 28.68 -22.82 17.69
C ALA A 483 27.15 -23.08 17.69
N GLY A 484 26.33 -22.09 18.06
CA GLY A 484 24.87 -22.19 18.13
C GLY A 484 24.15 -21.85 16.83
N ASN A 485 24.83 -21.26 15.84
CA ASN A 485 24.21 -20.87 14.57
C ASN A 485 24.32 -21.99 13.54
N ALA A 486 23.18 -22.51 13.05
CA ALA A 486 23.14 -23.60 12.07
C ALA A 486 23.59 -23.18 10.65
N LEU A 487 23.49 -21.90 10.29
CA LEU A 487 23.73 -21.42 8.91
C LEU A 487 25.17 -21.66 8.41
N PRO A 488 26.23 -21.32 9.18
CA PRO A 488 27.60 -21.61 8.78
C PRO A 488 27.90 -23.09 8.60
N TYR A 489 27.31 -23.98 9.41
CA TYR A 489 27.51 -25.42 9.31
C TYR A 489 26.99 -25.96 7.98
N ASN A 490 25.76 -25.61 7.61
CA ASN A 490 25.19 -25.98 6.31
C ASN A 490 26.02 -25.40 5.14
N ALA A 491 26.41 -24.13 5.21
CA ALA A 491 27.19 -23.50 4.13
C ALA A 491 28.59 -24.11 3.96
N LEU A 492 29.27 -24.43 5.08
CA LEU A 492 30.55 -25.12 5.05
C LEU A 492 30.39 -26.57 4.57
N ALA A 493 29.31 -27.25 4.94
CA ALA A 493 29.04 -28.60 4.47
C ALA A 493 28.92 -28.68 2.95
N VAL A 494 28.17 -27.76 2.34
CA VAL A 494 28.04 -27.68 0.88
C VAL A 494 29.43 -27.57 0.22
N LEU A 495 30.32 -26.72 0.75
CA LEU A 495 31.69 -26.60 0.24
C LEU A 495 32.47 -27.92 0.35
N ARG A 496 32.36 -28.64 1.47
CA ARG A 496 33.04 -29.93 1.69
C ARG A 496 32.49 -31.04 0.78
N LEU A 497 31.17 -31.08 0.59
CA LEU A 497 30.52 -32.03 -0.32
C LEU A 497 30.93 -31.82 -1.78
N ASP A 498 31.04 -30.56 -2.20
CA ASP A 498 31.55 -30.20 -3.52
C ASP A 498 33.03 -30.58 -3.70
N ASP A 499 33.84 -30.40 -2.65
CA ASP A 499 35.26 -30.78 -2.64
C ASP A 499 35.46 -32.32 -2.59
N GLY A 500 34.36 -33.09 -2.46
CA GLY A 500 34.36 -34.55 -2.42
C GLY A 500 34.55 -35.15 -1.03
N ASP A 501 34.68 -34.34 0.01
CA ASP A 501 34.75 -34.78 1.40
C ASP A 501 33.35 -35.05 1.96
N LEU A 502 32.80 -36.19 1.52
CA LEU A 502 31.44 -36.61 1.85
C LEU A 502 31.24 -36.80 3.35
N ALA A 503 32.23 -37.37 4.04
CA ALA A 503 32.15 -37.67 5.47
C ALA A 503 32.05 -36.39 6.29
N ARG A 504 32.91 -35.40 6.02
CA ARG A 504 32.86 -34.12 6.73
C ARG A 504 31.61 -33.31 6.39
N GLY A 505 31.16 -33.35 5.14
CA GLY A 505 29.93 -32.69 4.72
C GLY A 505 28.70 -33.19 5.47
N ILE A 506 28.55 -34.51 5.61
CA ILE A 506 27.47 -35.14 6.37
C ILE A 506 27.51 -34.72 7.84
N GLU A 507 28.67 -34.81 8.49
CA GLU A 507 28.83 -34.44 9.91
C GLU A 507 28.40 -32.99 10.18
N LEU A 508 28.78 -32.07 9.29
CA LEU A 508 28.41 -30.66 9.41
C LEU A 508 26.89 -30.44 9.22
N LEU A 509 26.24 -31.19 8.33
CA LEU A 509 24.80 -31.10 8.11
C LEU A 509 23.99 -31.69 9.27
N GLU A 510 24.43 -32.84 9.79
CA GLU A 510 23.87 -33.42 11.02
C GLU A 510 23.95 -32.39 12.15
N ARG A 511 25.09 -31.72 12.30
CA ARG A 511 25.23 -30.66 13.31
C ARG A 511 24.34 -29.45 13.06
N ALA A 512 24.13 -29.05 11.81
CA ALA A 512 23.22 -27.97 11.46
C ALA A 512 21.77 -28.29 11.86
N ILE A 513 21.33 -29.53 11.62
CA ILE A 513 20.00 -30.03 11.97
C ILE A 513 19.83 -30.22 13.48
N GLU A 514 20.88 -30.65 14.19
CA GLU A 514 20.85 -30.69 15.66
C GLU A 514 20.60 -29.31 16.29
N LEU A 515 21.15 -28.25 15.67
CA LEU A 515 20.97 -26.87 16.11
C LEU A 515 19.62 -26.29 15.70
N ASP A 516 19.16 -26.61 14.50
CA ASP A 516 17.86 -26.21 13.97
C ASP A 516 17.16 -27.40 13.28
N PRO A 517 16.33 -28.15 14.03
CA PRO A 517 15.61 -29.30 13.48
C PRO A 517 14.55 -28.96 12.43
N LEU A 518 14.27 -27.67 12.20
CA LEU A 518 13.33 -27.22 11.16
C LEU A 518 14.07 -26.67 9.93
N TYR A 519 15.40 -26.80 9.86
CA TYR A 519 16.18 -26.25 8.77
C TYR A 519 16.07 -27.09 7.48
N VAL A 520 15.01 -26.82 6.70
CA VAL A 520 14.66 -27.52 5.44
C VAL A 520 15.86 -27.71 4.51
N THR A 521 16.62 -26.64 4.27
CA THR A 521 17.76 -26.69 3.35
C THR A 521 18.85 -27.65 3.84
N ALA A 522 19.07 -27.76 5.16
CA ALA A 522 20.04 -28.70 5.71
C ALA A 522 19.55 -30.15 5.59
N HIS A 523 18.26 -30.42 5.84
CA HIS A 523 17.66 -31.75 5.61
C HIS A 523 17.79 -32.18 4.14
N ARG A 524 17.49 -31.28 3.20
CA ARG A 524 17.63 -31.57 1.77
C ARG A 524 19.08 -31.90 1.39
N ASN A 525 20.02 -31.05 1.82
CA ASN A 525 21.45 -31.26 1.58
C ASN A 525 21.95 -32.56 2.23
N LEU A 526 21.45 -32.92 3.42
CA LEU A 526 21.82 -34.15 4.11
C LEU A 526 21.29 -35.39 3.39
N GLY A 527 20.04 -35.33 2.95
CA GLY A 527 19.41 -36.40 2.16
C GLY A 527 20.20 -36.69 0.89
N GLU A 528 20.53 -35.65 0.12
CA GLU A 528 21.39 -35.77 -1.07
C GLU A 528 22.78 -36.33 -0.74
N ALA A 529 23.39 -35.89 0.36
CA ALA A 529 24.69 -36.37 0.80
C ALA A 529 24.66 -37.87 1.19
N TYR A 530 23.61 -38.34 1.87
CA TYR A 530 23.42 -39.75 2.18
C TYR A 530 23.21 -40.61 0.94
N LEU A 531 22.42 -40.15 -0.05
CA LEU A 531 22.28 -40.85 -1.33
C LEU A 531 23.62 -40.99 -2.04
N ARG A 532 24.43 -39.92 -2.10
CA ARG A 532 25.80 -39.96 -2.64
C ARG A 532 26.71 -40.92 -1.88
N ALA A 533 26.45 -41.16 -0.59
CA ALA A 533 27.18 -42.09 0.26
C ALA A 533 26.71 -43.55 0.15
N GLY A 534 25.66 -43.83 -0.64
CA GLY A 534 25.03 -45.16 -0.75
C GLY A 534 24.11 -45.51 0.43
N ARG A 535 23.72 -44.51 1.25
CA ARG A 535 22.81 -44.64 2.39
C ARG A 535 21.38 -44.31 1.96
N GLU A 536 20.82 -45.13 1.06
CA GLU A 536 19.53 -44.86 0.39
C GLU A 536 18.37 -44.60 1.36
N SER A 537 18.16 -45.50 2.33
CA SER A 537 17.04 -45.38 3.29
C SER A 537 17.12 -44.12 4.16
N GLU A 538 18.33 -43.67 4.49
CA GLU A 538 18.54 -42.47 5.31
C GLU A 538 18.38 -41.22 4.45
N GLY A 539 18.88 -41.26 3.21
CA GLY A 539 18.72 -40.19 2.25
C GLY A 539 17.25 -39.91 1.91
N GLU A 540 16.48 -40.94 1.60
CA GLU A 540 15.04 -40.81 1.31
C GLU A 540 14.26 -40.27 2.50
N LYS A 541 14.62 -40.67 3.72
CA LYS A 541 13.99 -40.19 4.94
C LYS A 541 14.21 -38.69 5.15
N GLU A 542 15.45 -38.22 5.00
CA GLU A 542 15.78 -36.80 5.18
C GLU A 542 15.16 -35.93 4.07
N LEU A 543 15.07 -36.45 2.83
CA LEU A 543 14.37 -35.75 1.74
C LEU A 543 12.87 -35.65 1.98
N ALA A 544 12.22 -36.74 2.43
CA ALA A 544 10.82 -36.72 2.80
C ALA A 544 10.56 -35.72 3.95
N LEU A 545 11.44 -35.70 4.95
CA LEU A 545 11.35 -34.74 6.04
C LEU A 545 11.54 -33.29 5.55
N ALA A 546 12.45 -33.04 4.61
CA ALA A 546 12.61 -31.73 4.00
C ALA A 546 11.33 -31.29 3.26
N GLU A 547 10.66 -32.19 2.53
CA GLU A 547 9.38 -31.93 1.86
C GLU A 547 8.26 -31.65 2.87
N GLU A 548 8.20 -32.39 3.98
CA GLU A 548 7.24 -32.17 5.07
C GLU A 548 7.45 -30.81 5.78
N LEU A 549 8.70 -30.35 5.87
CA LEU A 549 9.07 -29.12 6.57
C LEU A 549 9.01 -27.86 5.67
N GLU A 550 9.05 -28.01 4.34
CA GLU A 550 9.02 -26.90 3.37
C GLU A 550 7.81 -25.94 3.55
N PRO A 551 6.59 -26.41 3.86
CA PRO A 551 5.44 -25.54 4.15
C PRO A 551 5.55 -24.73 5.45
N LEU A 552 6.45 -25.11 6.37
CA LEU A 552 6.60 -24.49 7.69
C LEU A 552 7.66 -23.36 7.72
N THR A 553 8.40 -23.17 6.62
CA THR A 553 9.55 -22.23 6.56
C THR A 553 9.36 -21.07 5.56
N LEU A 554 8.20 -21.01 4.89
CA LEU A 554 7.72 -19.89 4.06
C LEU A 554 6.84 -18.93 4.88
#